data_AF-A0A1R1PGN2-F1
#
_entry.id   AF-A0A1R1PGN2-F1
#
_cell.length_a   1.000
_cell.length_b   1.000
_cell.length_c   1.000
_cell.angle_alpha   90.00
_cell.angle_beta   90.00
_cell.angle_gamma   90.00
#
_symmetry.space_group_name_H-M   'P 1'
#
loop_
_entity.id
_entity.type
_entity.pdbx_description
1 polymer ?
#
loop_
_entity_poly.entity_id
_entity_poly.type
_entity_poly.pdbx_seq_one_letter_code
_entity_poly.pdbx_strand_id
1 'polypeptide(L)'
;MIVQLFRAGSGYWEPLAIGRTPSQPQSTFDIIPNRCYASPEFAAVTMGGKNINKGAFLACREENCGGICYVHDMSVGNSINEFYYIFGHRFAVSCIWITS
;
A
#
# COMPACT_ATOMS: atom_id res chain seq x y z
N MET A 1 -0.93 13.09 -3.07
CA MET A 1 -1.76 12.12 -2.32
C MET A 1 -0.90 11.62 -1.19
N ILE A 2 -1.43 11.45 0.01
CA ILE A 2 -0.65 10.96 1.16
C ILE A 2 -0.76 9.45 1.21
N VAL A 3 0.38 8.77 1.32
CA VAL A 3 0.50 7.32 1.48
C VAL A 3 1.09 7.05 2.85
N GLN A 4 0.49 6.11 3.57
CA GLN A 4 0.97 5.60 4.85
C GLN A 4 1.22 4.11 4.71
N LEU A 5 2.47 3.69 4.88
CA LEU A 5 2.86 2.28 4.81
C LEU A 5 2.94 1.67 6.20
N PHE A 6 2.56 0.41 6.30
CA PHE A 6 2.60 -0.36 7.53
C PHE A 6 3.32 -1.68 7.31
N ARG A 7 4.17 -2.05 8.27
CA ARG A 7 4.97 -3.28 8.21
C ARG A 7 4.16 -4.54 8.39
N ALA A 8 3.04 -4.48 9.11
CA ALA A 8 2.16 -5.63 9.30
C ALA A 8 0.82 -5.43 8.57
N GLY A 9 0.18 -6.55 8.24
CA GLY A 9 -1.10 -6.64 7.53
C GLY A 9 -2.04 -7.64 8.20
N SER A 10 -3.09 -8.09 7.52
CA SER A 10 -3.98 -9.12 8.02
C SER A 10 -3.20 -10.39 8.41
N GLY A 11 -3.60 -11.03 9.51
CA GLY A 11 -3.23 -12.40 9.88
C GLY A 11 -1.78 -12.70 10.33
N TYR A 12 -0.96 -11.70 10.62
CA TYR A 12 0.32 -11.90 11.33
C TYR A 12 0.49 -10.94 12.53
N TRP A 13 -0.59 -10.68 13.28
CA TRP A 13 -0.68 -9.77 14.47
C TRP A 13 -1.13 -8.31 14.20
N GLU A 14 -2.06 -8.11 13.26
CA GLU A 14 -3.07 -7.03 13.10
C GLU A 14 -2.74 -5.56 13.50
N PRO A 15 -2.17 -4.75 12.59
CA PRO A 15 -2.16 -3.28 12.70
C PRO A 15 -3.33 -2.56 12.00
N LEU A 16 -4.21 -3.26 11.26
CA LEU A 16 -5.39 -2.66 10.60
C LEU A 16 -6.69 -3.43 10.88
N ALA A 17 -6.77 -4.17 12.00
CA ALA A 17 -8.01 -4.77 12.44
C ALA A 17 -9.06 -3.70 12.72
N ILE A 18 -10.29 -3.92 12.25
CA ILE A 18 -11.43 -3.05 12.50
C ILE A 18 -11.56 -2.86 14.02
N GLY A 19 -11.32 -1.62 14.49
CA GLY A 19 -11.43 -1.26 15.91
C GLY A 19 -10.11 -1.16 16.70
N ARG A 20 -8.92 -1.29 16.08
CA ARG A 20 -7.63 -0.98 16.73
C ARG A 20 -6.73 -0.08 15.89
N THR A 21 -6.07 0.87 16.55
CA THR A 21 -5.17 1.85 15.93
C THR A 21 -3.83 1.18 15.53
N PRO A 22 -3.40 1.22 14.25
CA PRO A 22 -2.00 0.95 13.91
C PRO A 22 -1.13 1.93 14.70
N SER A 23 -0.19 1.44 15.51
CA SER A 23 0.51 2.32 16.47
C SER A 23 1.43 3.34 15.81
N GLN A 24 1.91 3.11 14.58
CA GLN A 24 2.54 4.14 13.74
C GLN A 24 2.76 3.62 12.31
N PRO A 25 2.52 4.44 11.27
CA PRO A 25 3.02 4.13 9.93
C PRO A 25 4.55 4.12 9.95
N GLN A 26 5.16 3.11 9.35
CA GLN A 26 6.63 3.06 9.22
C GLN A 26 7.16 4.10 8.22
N SER A 27 6.30 4.54 7.31
CA SER A 27 6.60 5.59 6.35
C SER A 27 5.32 6.34 6.00
N THR A 28 5.41 7.66 5.94
CA THR A 28 4.34 8.54 5.45
C THR A 28 4.96 9.51 4.45
N PHE A 29 4.39 9.61 3.26
CA PHE A 29 4.91 10.48 2.21
C PHE A 29 3.85 10.89 1.20
N ASP A 30 4.13 11.98 0.48
CA ASP A 30 3.35 12.38 -0.68
C ASP A 30 3.78 11.62 -1.93
N ILE A 31 2.83 10.94 -2.55
CA ILE A 31 3.02 10.25 -3.82
C ILE A 31 2.51 11.11 -4.98
N ILE A 32 3.32 11.17 -6.04
CA ILE A 32 2.99 11.78 -7.33
C ILE A 32 2.41 10.67 -8.24
N PRO A 33 1.32 10.92 -8.96
CA PRO A 33 0.76 9.94 -9.89
C PRO A 33 1.76 9.45 -10.94
N ASN A 34 1.61 8.20 -11.34
CA ASN A 34 2.33 7.53 -12.43
C ASN A 34 3.86 7.54 -12.27
N ARG A 35 4.34 7.62 -11.03
CA ARG A 35 5.77 7.53 -10.67
C ARG A 35 5.99 6.36 -9.73
N CYS A 36 7.07 5.61 -9.97
CA CYS A 36 7.51 4.55 -9.07
C CYS A 36 8.29 5.08 -7.88
N TYR A 37 7.97 4.55 -6.70
CA TYR A 37 8.64 4.81 -5.45
C TYR A 37 9.16 3.50 -4.86
N ALA A 38 10.47 3.43 -4.64
CA ALA A 38 11.03 2.43 -3.74
C ALA A 38 10.63 2.78 -2.30
N SER A 39 10.29 1.77 -1.51
CA SER A 39 9.81 1.95 -0.15
C SER A 39 10.36 0.86 0.77
N PRO A 40 10.44 1.11 2.09
CA PRO A 40 10.66 0.04 3.07
C PRO A 40 9.61 -1.06 2.91
N GLU A 41 9.97 -2.29 3.29
CA GLU A 41 9.09 -3.47 3.26
C GLU A 41 7.75 -3.22 3.94
N PHE A 42 6.64 -3.35 3.22
CA PHE A 42 5.29 -3.11 3.75
C PHE A 42 4.34 -4.28 3.44
N ALA A 43 3.41 -4.50 4.36
CA ALA A 43 2.33 -5.50 4.25
C ALA A 43 0.96 -4.85 4.13
N ALA A 44 0.86 -3.56 4.42
CA ALA A 44 -0.37 -2.81 4.32
C ALA A 44 -0.12 -1.34 4.02
N VAL A 45 -1.16 -0.67 3.54
CA VAL A 45 -1.17 0.74 3.18
C VAL A 45 -2.52 1.37 3.50
N THR A 46 -2.47 2.64 3.88
CA THR A 46 -3.64 3.53 3.88
C THR A 46 -3.28 4.75 3.06
N MET A 47 -4.23 5.22 2.26
CA MET A 47 -4.04 6.37 1.40
C MET A 47 -5.09 7.44 1.69
N GLY A 48 -4.69 8.70 1.58
CA GLY A 48 -5.54 9.86 1.77
C GLY A 48 -5.32 10.91 0.68
N GLY A 49 -6.39 11.57 0.26
CA GLY A 49 -6.29 12.64 -0.72
C GLY A 49 -7.63 12.97 -1.38
N LYS A 50 -7.66 14.10 -2.11
CA LYS A 50 -8.80 14.44 -2.98
C LYS A 50 -8.82 13.49 -4.18
N ASN A 51 -10.02 13.05 -4.58
CA ASN A 51 -10.25 12.15 -5.72
C ASN A 51 -9.51 10.81 -5.65
N ILE A 52 -9.21 10.34 -4.44
CA ILE A 52 -8.53 9.06 -4.21
C ILE A 52 -9.30 7.88 -4.81
N ASN A 53 -10.62 7.96 -4.89
CA ASN A 53 -11.48 6.91 -5.47
C ASN A 53 -11.44 6.82 -7.00
N LYS A 54 -10.65 7.65 -7.70
CA LYS A 54 -10.58 7.71 -9.16
C LYS A 54 -9.30 7.11 -9.76
N GLY A 55 -8.48 6.44 -8.95
CA GLY A 55 -7.25 5.82 -9.43
C GLY A 55 -7.04 4.45 -8.80
N ALA A 56 -5.87 3.89 -9.05
CA ALA A 56 -5.48 2.59 -8.54
C ALA A 56 -4.14 2.67 -7.82
N PHE A 57 -3.98 1.88 -6.77
CA PHE A 57 -2.70 1.72 -6.10
C PHE A 57 -2.05 0.43 -6.54
N LEU A 58 -0.81 0.53 -7.02
CA LEU A 58 -0.02 -0.62 -7.43
C LEU A 58 1.12 -0.80 -6.42
N ALA A 59 1.28 -2.03 -5.91
CA ALA A 59 2.38 -2.42 -5.04
C ALA A 59 3.15 -3.58 -5.68
N CYS A 60 4.48 -3.59 -5.56
CA CYS A 60 5.32 -4.66 -6.12
C CYS A 60 6.29 -5.23 -5.10
N ARG A 61 6.72 -6.47 -5.38
CA ARG A 61 7.68 -7.21 -4.56
C ARG A 61 9.15 -6.92 -4.86
N GLU A 62 9.41 -6.20 -5.94
CA GLU A 62 10.76 -5.80 -6.34
C GLU A 62 10.87 -4.27 -6.35
N GLU A 63 12.09 -3.77 -6.26
CA GLU A 63 12.37 -2.35 -6.41
C GLU A 63 12.02 -1.88 -7.84
N ASN A 64 11.89 -0.56 -8.02
CA ASN A 64 11.55 0.04 -9.32
C ASN A 64 10.23 -0.44 -9.94
N CYS A 65 9.30 -0.94 -9.11
CA CYS A 65 7.97 -1.37 -9.52
C CYS A 65 7.98 -2.48 -10.57
N GLY A 66 8.95 -3.40 -10.44
CA GLY A 66 9.10 -4.58 -11.27
C GLY A 66 8.59 -5.87 -10.63
N GLY A 67 8.76 -6.96 -11.36
CA GLY A 67 8.44 -8.31 -10.89
C GLY A 67 6.95 -8.55 -10.66
N ILE A 68 6.62 -9.14 -9.51
CA ILE A 68 5.24 -9.43 -9.12
C ILE A 68 4.62 -8.18 -8.50
N CYS A 69 3.57 -7.68 -9.14
CA CYS A 69 2.81 -6.52 -8.69
C CYS A 69 1.33 -6.87 -8.50
N TYR A 70 0.70 -6.15 -7.57
CA TYR A 70 -0.74 -6.20 -7.33
C TYR A 70 -1.31 -4.80 -7.53
N VAL A 71 -2.46 -4.74 -8.19
CA VAL A 71 -3.18 -3.49 -8.47
C VAL A 71 -4.50 -3.51 -7.70
N HIS A 72 -4.72 -2.47 -6.91
CA HIS A 72 -5.93 -2.25 -6.14
C HIS A 72 -6.68 -1.05 -6.67
N ASP A 73 -7.93 -1.24 -7.08
CA ASP A 73 -8.81 -0.13 -7.46
C ASP A 73 -9.30 0.62 -6.20
N MET A 74 -9.01 1.91 -6.12
CA MET A 74 -9.36 2.71 -4.94
C MET A 74 -10.83 3.09 -4.85
N SER A 75 -11.64 2.78 -5.88
CA SER A 75 -13.10 2.84 -5.77
C SER A 75 -13.65 1.83 -4.76
N VAL A 76 -12.91 0.74 -4.50
CA VAL A 76 -13.29 -0.31 -3.53
C VAL A 76 -12.96 0.09 -2.09
N GLY A 77 -11.95 0.93 -1.91
CA GLY A 77 -11.52 1.39 -0.59
C GLY A 77 -10.11 1.96 -0.63
N ASN A 78 -9.77 2.76 0.38
CA ASN A 78 -8.51 3.48 0.45
C ASN A 78 -7.46 2.85 1.39
N SER A 79 -7.74 1.66 1.89
CA SER A 79 -6.86 0.90 2.77
C SER A 79 -6.76 -0.52 2.27
N ILE A 80 -5.54 -1.06 2.24
CA ILE A 80 -5.24 -2.41 1.76
C ILE A 80 -4.36 -3.04 2.83
N ASN A 81 -4.78 -4.16 3.40
CA ASN A 81 -4.10 -4.79 4.54
C ASN A 81 -3.53 -6.18 4.21
N GLU A 82 -3.65 -6.65 2.99
CA GLU A 82 -3.49 -8.06 2.62
C GLU A 82 -2.29 -8.33 1.70
N PHE A 83 -1.40 -7.35 1.47
CA PHE A 83 -0.25 -7.53 0.57
C PHE A 83 0.62 -8.73 0.98
N TYR A 84 0.82 -8.94 2.28
CA TYR A 84 1.62 -10.07 2.76
C TYR A 84 1.08 -11.42 2.27
N TYR A 85 -0.25 -11.59 2.27
CA TYR A 85 -0.89 -12.80 1.77
C TYR A 85 -0.92 -12.86 0.24
N ILE A 86 -1.27 -11.75 -0.41
CA ILE A 86 -1.27 -11.64 -1.88
C ILE A 86 0.09 -12.03 -2.46
N PHE A 87 1.17 -11.67 -1.78
CA PHE A 87 2.54 -11.94 -2.21
C PHE A 87 3.14 -13.23 -1.66
N GLY A 88 2.33 -14.12 -1.08
CA GLY A 88 2.78 -15.43 -0.61
C GLY A 88 3.69 -15.37 0.62
N HIS A 89 3.28 -14.62 1.63
CA HIS A 89 4.03 -14.35 2.87
C HIS A 89 5.33 -13.55 2.64
N ARG A 90 5.28 -12.56 1.74
CA ARG A 90 6.39 -11.65 1.45
C ARG A 90 5.89 -10.21 1.41
N PHE A 91 6.76 -9.27 1.72
CA PHE A 91 6.44 -7.84 1.71
C PHE A 91 6.48 -7.26 0.29
N ALA A 92 5.77 -6.15 0.13
CA ALA A 92 5.97 -5.23 -0.98
C ALA A 92 7.11 -4.26 -0.66
N VAL A 93 7.83 -3.79 -1.68
CA VAL A 93 9.00 -2.90 -1.53
C VAL A 93 8.97 -1.72 -2.50
N SER A 94 7.97 -1.64 -3.38
CA SER A 94 7.75 -0.45 -4.20
C SER A 94 6.27 -0.23 -4.48
N CYS A 95 5.91 1.00 -4.84
CA CYS A 95 4.54 1.36 -5.15
C CYS A 95 4.38 2.49 -6.17
N ILE A 96 3.20 2.55 -6.78
CA ILE A 96 2.75 3.58 -7.72
C ILE A 96 1.32 3.97 -7.38
N TRP A 97 1.04 5.27 -7.43
CA TRP A 97 -0.33 5.77 -7.55
C TRP A 97 -0.67 5.96 -9.02
N ILE A 98 -1.64 5.22 -9.54
CA ILE A 98 -2.03 5.25 -10.96
C ILE A 98 -3.28 6.14 -11.10
N THR A 99 -3.20 7.13 -11.99
CA THR A 99 -4.35 7.93 -12.41
C THR A 99 -4.38 8.07 -13.91
N SER A 100 -5.58 8.07 -14.48
CA SER A 100 -5.84 8.42 -15.88
C SER A 100 -5.74 9.91 -16.15
#